data_AF-A0A3C0U9Z7-F1
#
_entry.id   AF-A0A3C0U9Z7-F1
#
_cell.length_a   1.000
_cell.length_b   1.000
_cell.length_c   1.000
_cell.angle_alpha   90.00
_cell.angle_beta   90.00
_cell.angle_gamma   90.00
#
_symmetry.space_group_name_H-M   'P 1'
#
loop_
_entity.id
_entity.type
_entity.pdbx_description
1 polymer ?
#
loop_
_entity_poly.entity_id
_entity_poly.type
_entity_poly.pdbx_seq_one_letter_code
_entity_poly.pdbx_strand_id
1 'polypeptide(L)'
;MPYTASFPKAVGTGLIISSSMPIPPESCAAMRRFIDEYEQTLSRFRADSLVARIGNAEHGGHFDFPDWAAPLFDLYDALFSATSGAIDPCVGEDLIRLGYDPALSFTVGPDAGELLGALHGRAVWSGDVVRSS
;
A
#
# COMPACT_ATOMS: atom_id res chain seq x y z
N MET A 1 30.43 17.07 2.39
CA MET A 1 29.32 16.51 1.58
C MET A 1 28.78 15.32 2.33
N PRO A 2 27.45 15.24 2.61
CA PRO A 2 26.88 14.09 3.28
C PRO A 2 27.00 12.83 2.39
N TYR A 3 26.99 11.66 3.02
CA TYR A 3 26.96 10.38 2.32
C TYR A 3 25.52 10.11 1.86
N THR A 4 25.36 9.68 0.62
CA THR A 4 24.04 9.50 0.02
C THR A 4 23.87 8.10 -0.56
N ALA A 5 22.71 7.49 -0.33
CA ALA A 5 22.26 6.28 -1.00
C ALA A 5 20.98 6.56 -1.79
N SER A 6 20.94 6.11 -3.04
CA SER A 6 19.81 6.35 -3.94
C SER A 6 19.11 5.05 -4.34
N PHE A 7 17.79 5.08 -4.28
CA PHE A 7 16.91 3.98 -4.64
C PHE A 7 15.93 4.47 -5.72
N PRO A 8 16.39 4.56 -6.98
CA PRO A 8 15.50 4.96 -8.07
C PRO A 8 14.38 3.93 -8.22
N LYS A 9 13.14 4.39 -8.49
CA LYS A 9 11.95 3.54 -8.64
C LYS A 9 11.47 2.80 -7.39
N ALA A 10 11.93 3.19 -6.21
CA ALA A 10 11.33 2.72 -4.96
C ALA A 10 9.95 3.39 -4.77
N VAL A 11 8.95 2.64 -4.28
CA VAL A 11 7.66 3.16 -3.82
C VAL A 11 6.97 4.12 -4.80
N GLY A 12 6.95 3.73 -6.08
CA GLY A 12 6.32 4.48 -7.16
C GLY A 12 7.02 5.78 -7.58
N THR A 13 8.15 6.13 -6.95
CA THR A 13 8.90 7.36 -7.24
C THR A 13 10.41 7.09 -7.18
N GLY A 14 11.02 7.35 -6.04
CA GLY A 14 12.42 7.08 -5.73
C GLY A 14 12.76 7.64 -4.35
N LEU A 15 13.72 7.01 -3.67
CA LEU A 15 14.18 7.45 -2.35
C LEU A 15 15.63 7.89 -2.41
N ILE A 16 15.95 8.96 -1.68
CA ILE A 16 17.31 9.44 -1.45
C ILE A 16 17.50 9.50 0.06
N ILE A 17 18.49 8.76 0.56
CA ILE A 17 18.86 8.74 1.97
C ILE A 17 20.17 9.48 2.13
N SER A 18 20.17 10.54 2.94
CA SER A 18 21.33 11.36 3.26
C SER A 18 21.76 11.10 4.71
N SER A 19 23.06 10.92 4.93
CA SER A 19 23.63 10.61 6.24
C SER A 19 24.88 11.44 6.50
N SER A 20 25.06 11.86 7.76
CA SER A 20 26.32 12.47 8.23
C SER A 20 27.47 11.46 8.32
N MET A 21 27.15 10.16 8.39
CA MET A 21 28.09 9.05 8.48
C MET A 21 28.12 8.22 7.19
N PRO A 22 29.25 7.55 6.87
CA PRO A 22 29.30 6.61 5.75
C PRO A 22 28.16 5.60 5.82
N ILE A 23 27.50 5.34 4.69
CA ILE A 23 26.49 4.30 4.57
C ILE A 23 27.18 3.04 4.08
N PRO A 24 27.32 1.99 4.91
CA PRO A 24 28.01 0.78 4.49
C PRO A 24 27.30 0.09 3.32
N PRO A 25 28.02 -0.56 2.40
CA PRO A 25 27.42 -1.29 1.28
C PRO A 25 26.38 -2.33 1.70
N GLU A 26 26.59 -3.00 2.84
CA GLU A 26 25.66 -3.98 3.40
C GLU A 26 24.33 -3.34 3.84
N SER A 27 24.36 -2.12 4.39
CA SER A 27 23.16 -1.38 4.76
C SER A 27 22.38 -0.95 3.51
N CYS A 28 23.08 -0.50 2.46
CA CYS A 28 22.47 -0.24 1.16
C CYS A 28 21.79 -1.47 0.57
N ALA A 29 22.44 -2.64 0.67
CA ALA A 29 21.86 -3.90 0.22
C ALA A 29 20.65 -4.33 1.07
N ALA A 30 20.71 -4.12 2.39
CA ALA A 30 19.59 -4.40 3.29
C ALA A 30 18.37 -3.52 2.98
N MET A 31 18.58 -2.21 2.80
CA MET A 31 17.51 -1.29 2.39
C MET A 31 16.92 -1.67 1.04
N ARG A 32 17.74 -2.10 0.07
CA ARG A 32 17.26 -2.58 -1.23
C ARG A 32 16.33 -3.78 -1.10
N ARG A 33 16.74 -4.77 -0.28
CA ARG A 33 15.93 -5.98 -0.04
C ARG A 33 14.62 -5.63 0.66
N PHE A 34 14.67 -4.76 1.66
CA PHE A 34 13.46 -4.35 2.38
C PHE A 34 12.49 -3.55 1.49
N ILE A 35 13.00 -2.66 0.63
CA ILE A 35 12.15 -1.96 -0.36
C ILE A 35 11.45 -2.95 -1.30
N ASP A 36 12.17 -3.98 -1.78
CA ASP A 36 11.57 -4.98 -2.66
C ASP A 36 10.55 -5.86 -1.92
N GLU A 37 10.81 -6.25 -0.67
CA GLU A 37 9.86 -6.96 0.19
C GLU A 37 8.59 -6.11 0.45
N TYR A 38 8.77 -4.82 0.73
CA TYR A 38 7.67 -3.87 0.93
C TYR A 38 6.81 -3.75 -0.34
N GLU A 39 7.42 -3.65 -1.52
CA GLU A 39 6.71 -3.64 -2.81
C GLU A 39 6.00 -4.96 -3.09
N GLN A 40 6.65 -6.10 -2.85
CA GLN A 40 6.03 -7.43 -3.00
C GLN A 40 4.88 -7.64 -2.00
N THR A 41 4.88 -6.95 -0.86
CA THR A 41 3.81 -7.06 0.13
C THR A 41 2.66 -6.11 -0.19
N LEU A 42 2.94 -4.83 -0.39
CA LEU A 42 1.93 -3.76 -0.31
C LEU A 42 1.63 -3.05 -1.64
N SER A 43 2.37 -3.33 -2.72
CA SER A 43 2.19 -2.60 -3.98
C SER A 43 0.88 -2.96 -4.67
N ARG A 44 0.05 -1.97 -5.02
CA ARG A 44 -1.12 -2.18 -5.90
C ARG A 44 -0.77 -2.31 -7.38
N PHE A 45 0.47 -1.98 -7.76
CA PHE A 45 0.90 -1.92 -9.16
C PHE A 45 1.63 -3.19 -9.60
N ARG A 46 2.17 -3.94 -8.65
CA ARG A 46 2.80 -5.23 -8.90
C ARG A 46 1.75 -6.33 -8.92
N ALA A 47 1.63 -7.03 -10.06
CA ALA A 47 0.70 -8.14 -10.20
C ALA A 47 1.03 -9.34 -9.30
N ASP A 48 2.29 -9.47 -8.88
CA ASP A 48 2.79 -10.52 -8.00
C ASP A 48 2.71 -10.17 -6.50
N SER A 49 2.15 -9.01 -6.13
CA SER A 49 2.10 -8.59 -4.73
C SER A 49 1.02 -9.31 -3.91
N LEU A 50 1.20 -9.33 -2.59
CA LEU A 50 0.18 -9.82 -1.67
C LEU A 50 -1.12 -8.99 -1.76
N VAL A 51 -1.02 -7.66 -1.81
CA VAL A 51 -2.20 -6.78 -2.01
C VAL A 51 -2.92 -7.06 -3.34
N ALA A 52 -2.20 -7.33 -4.43
CA ALA A 52 -2.84 -7.71 -5.69
C ALA A 52 -3.54 -9.07 -5.59
N ARG A 53 -2.94 -10.04 -4.87
CA ARG A 53 -3.60 -11.33 -4.58
C ARG A 53 -4.87 -11.15 -3.74
N ILE A 54 -4.86 -10.26 -2.74
CA ILE A 54 -6.04 -9.94 -1.94
C ILE A 54 -7.14 -9.33 -2.82
N GLY A 55 -6.79 -8.33 -3.63
CA GLY A 55 -7.75 -7.67 -4.52
C GLY A 55 -8.37 -8.57 -5.59
N ASN A 56 -7.69 -9.67 -5.96
CA ASN A 56 -8.18 -10.67 -6.91
C ASN A 56 -8.95 -11.83 -6.24
N ALA A 57 -9.06 -11.86 -4.91
CA ALA A 57 -9.76 -12.93 -4.21
C ALA A 57 -11.28 -12.67 -4.20
N GLU A 58 -12.04 -13.45 -5.00
CA GLU A 58 -13.48 -13.27 -5.21
C GLU A 58 -14.32 -13.19 -3.91
N HIS A 59 -13.91 -13.91 -2.86
CA HIS A 59 -14.66 -14.01 -1.60
C HIS A 59 -13.84 -13.55 -0.39
N GLY A 60 -12.75 -12.80 -0.63
CA GLY A 60 -11.77 -12.49 0.40
C GLY A 60 -11.02 -13.74 0.88
N GLY A 61 -10.43 -13.67 2.09
CA GLY A 61 -9.70 -14.80 2.68
C GLY A 61 -8.73 -14.38 3.78
N HIS A 62 -7.93 -15.36 4.22
CA HIS A 62 -6.82 -15.14 5.17
C HIS A 62 -5.51 -14.99 4.42
N PHE A 63 -4.73 -13.97 4.81
CA PHE A 63 -3.48 -13.62 4.17
C PHE A 63 -2.45 -13.30 5.23
N ASP A 64 -1.31 -13.98 5.16
CA ASP A 64 -0.20 -13.75 6.09
C ASP A 64 0.63 -12.56 5.62
N PHE A 65 0.78 -11.58 6.50
CA PHE A 65 1.66 -10.44 6.30
C PHE A 65 2.96 -10.63 7.10
N PRO A 66 4.08 -10.02 6.65
CA PRO A 66 5.29 -9.97 7.46
C PRO A 66 5.07 -9.27 8.80
N ASP A 67 5.80 -9.68 9.84
CA ASP A 67 5.68 -9.13 11.20
C ASP A 67 5.81 -7.59 11.27
N TRP A 68 6.64 -7.00 10.39
CA TRP A 68 6.83 -5.55 10.35
C TRP A 68 5.57 -4.78 9.93
N ALA A 69 4.60 -5.43 9.28
CA ALA A 69 3.37 -4.79 8.84
C ALA A 69 2.38 -4.58 9.99
N ALA A 70 2.47 -5.36 11.07
CA ALA A 70 1.56 -5.23 12.22
C ALA A 70 1.51 -3.80 12.80
N PRO A 71 2.64 -3.16 13.18
CA PRO A 71 2.60 -1.77 13.68
C PRO A 71 2.14 -0.75 12.63
N LEU A 72 2.29 -1.04 11.33
CA LEU A 72 1.74 -0.20 10.27
C LEU A 72 0.22 -0.28 10.23
N PHE A 73 -0.36 -1.46 10.42
CA PHE A 73 -1.82 -1.64 10.51
C PHE A 73 -2.39 -0.98 11.77
N ASP A 74 -1.71 -1.07 12.91
CA ASP A 74 -2.09 -0.37 14.14
C ASP A 74 -2.15 1.16 13.92
N LEU A 75 -1.20 1.70 13.15
CA LEU A 75 -1.24 3.12 12.75
C LEU A 75 -2.47 3.44 11.90
N TYR A 76 -2.81 2.57 10.94
CA TYR A 76 -3.99 2.78 10.10
C TYR A 76 -5.31 2.66 10.84
N ASP A 77 -5.40 1.83 11.90
CA ASP A 77 -6.57 1.83 12.79
C ASP A 77 -6.72 3.17 13.50
N ALA A 78 -5.61 3.68 14.04
CA ALA A 78 -5.60 4.95 14.75
C ALA A 78 -6.00 6.09 13.82
N LEU A 79 -5.48 6.11 12.58
CA LEU A 79 -5.84 7.09 11.56
C LEU A 79 -7.29 6.97 11.12
N PHE A 80 -7.78 5.75 10.86
CA PHE A 80 -9.17 5.50 10.50
C PHE A 80 -10.11 6.01 11.60
N SER A 81 -9.85 5.62 12.86
CA SER A 81 -10.65 6.02 14.02
C SER A 81 -10.61 7.54 14.25
N ALA A 82 -9.43 8.14 14.25
CA ALA A 82 -9.25 9.58 14.48
C ALA A 82 -9.88 10.45 13.40
N THR A 83 -10.06 9.92 12.19
CA THR A 83 -10.65 10.64 11.06
C THR A 83 -12.07 10.21 10.72
N SER A 84 -12.69 9.38 11.56
CA SER A 84 -14.04 8.82 11.32
C SER A 84 -14.17 8.16 9.94
N GLY A 85 -13.13 7.44 9.51
CA GLY A 85 -13.07 6.74 8.23
C GLY A 85 -12.69 7.59 7.02
N ALA A 86 -12.30 8.86 7.20
CA ALA A 86 -11.79 9.65 6.07
C ALA A 86 -10.45 9.10 5.54
N ILE A 87 -9.63 8.50 6.40
CA ILE A 87 -8.49 7.67 6.00
C ILE A 87 -8.92 6.20 6.07
N ASP A 88 -9.06 5.57 4.90
CA ASP A 88 -9.45 4.15 4.78
C ASP A 88 -8.53 3.43 3.77
N PRO A 89 -7.72 2.45 4.20
CA PRO A 89 -6.88 1.64 3.29
C PRO A 89 -7.65 0.83 2.23
N CYS A 90 -8.95 0.56 2.42
CA CYS A 90 -9.77 -0.22 1.50
C CYS A 90 -10.28 0.58 0.28
N VAL A 91 -9.81 1.82 0.07
CA VAL A 91 -10.15 2.68 -1.09
C VAL A 91 -9.64 2.16 -2.45
N GLY A 92 -8.94 1.03 -2.50
CA GLY A 92 -8.21 0.57 -3.69
C GLY A 92 -9.09 0.44 -4.94
N GLU A 93 -10.31 -0.06 -4.80
CA GLU A 93 -11.26 -0.23 -5.90
C GLU A 93 -11.82 1.11 -6.40
N ASP A 94 -12.14 2.03 -5.48
CA ASP A 94 -12.54 3.40 -5.82
C ASP A 94 -11.45 4.12 -6.62
N LEU A 95 -10.19 3.97 -6.20
CA LEU A 95 -9.05 4.55 -6.90
C LEU A 95 -8.95 4.02 -8.33
N ILE A 96 -9.17 2.72 -8.56
CA ILE A 96 -9.18 2.12 -9.90
C ILE A 96 -10.31 2.73 -10.75
N ARG A 97 -11.53 2.85 -10.22
CA ARG A 97 -12.67 3.49 -10.92
C ARG A 97 -12.40 4.95 -11.29
N LEU A 98 -11.59 5.64 -10.48
CA LEU A 98 -11.16 7.02 -10.72
C LEU A 98 -9.98 7.14 -11.71
N GLY A 99 -9.49 6.02 -12.27
CA GLY A 99 -8.39 6.00 -13.24
C GLY A 99 -6.99 5.91 -12.63
N TYR A 100 -6.88 5.62 -11.32
CA TYR A 100 -5.63 5.27 -10.63
C TYR A 100 -5.41 3.75 -10.61
N ASP A 101 -5.80 3.10 -11.72
CA ASP A 101 -5.49 1.72 -12.04
C ASP A 101 -3.97 1.53 -12.27
N PRO A 102 -3.48 0.28 -12.37
CA PRO A 102 -2.06 0.02 -12.54
C PRO A 102 -1.40 0.66 -13.78
N ALA A 103 -2.17 0.93 -14.84
CA ALA A 103 -1.71 1.63 -16.03
C ALA A 103 -1.77 3.16 -15.88
N LEU A 104 -2.34 3.66 -14.77
CA LEU A 104 -2.56 5.08 -14.50
C LEU A 104 -3.27 5.77 -15.68
N SER A 105 -4.42 5.23 -16.09
CA SER A 105 -5.17 5.74 -17.24
C SER A 105 -5.67 7.19 -17.05
N PHE A 106 -5.81 7.63 -15.78
CA PHE A 106 -6.40 8.92 -15.40
C PHE A 106 -7.76 9.19 -16.05
N THR A 107 -8.49 8.11 -16.36
CA THR A 107 -9.81 8.18 -16.97
C THR A 107 -10.83 7.65 -15.96
N VAL A 108 -11.80 8.50 -15.62
CA VAL A 108 -12.89 8.10 -14.72
C VAL A 108 -13.82 7.14 -15.45
N GLY A 109 -14.08 5.99 -14.85
CA GLY A 109 -15.01 5.00 -15.38
C GLY A 109 -16.44 5.55 -15.46
N PRO A 110 -17.24 5.13 -16.45
CA PRO A 110 -18.58 5.67 -16.68
C PRO A 110 -19.51 5.54 -15.46
N ASP A 111 -19.34 4.46 -14.68
CA ASP A 111 -20.19 4.15 -13.52
C ASP A 111 -19.59 4.62 -12.18
N ALA A 112 -18.47 5.35 -12.19
CA ALA A 112 -17.79 5.76 -10.97
C ALA A 112 -18.71 6.59 -10.05
N GLY A 113 -19.51 7.50 -10.60
CA GLY A 113 -20.43 8.32 -9.80
C GLY A 113 -21.48 7.52 -9.00
N GLU A 114 -21.79 6.30 -9.42
CA GLU A 114 -22.84 5.45 -8.82
C GLU A 114 -22.29 4.37 -7.89
N LEU A 115 -20.98 4.11 -7.94
CA LEU A 115 -20.35 2.94 -7.28
C LEU A 115 -19.24 3.31 -6.30
N LEU A 116 -18.90 4.59 -6.16
CA LEU A 116 -17.81 5.03 -5.30
C LEU A 116 -18.18 5.03 -3.82
N GLY A 117 -17.27 4.50 -2.99
CA GLY A 117 -17.31 4.63 -1.55
C GLY A 117 -18.12 3.55 -0.83
N ALA A 118 -18.00 3.55 0.49
CA ALA A 118 -18.56 2.51 1.37
C ALA A 118 -20.08 2.34 1.27
N LEU A 119 -20.81 3.43 1.03
CA LEU A 119 -22.27 3.41 0.85
C LEU A 119 -22.70 2.54 -0.35
N HIS A 120 -21.80 2.34 -1.30
CA HIS A 120 -22.05 1.60 -2.54
C HIS A 120 -21.42 0.19 -2.50
N GLY A 121 -21.11 -0.32 -1.31
CA GLY A 121 -20.69 -1.70 -1.10
C GLY A 121 -19.18 -1.94 -1.14
N ARG A 122 -18.37 -0.88 -1.26
CA ARG A 122 -16.92 -0.98 -1.09
C ARG A 122 -16.58 -1.40 0.34
N ALA A 123 -15.62 -2.31 0.49
CA ALA A 123 -15.10 -2.71 1.79
C ALA A 123 -14.58 -1.52 2.62
N VAL A 124 -14.66 -1.67 3.94
CA VAL A 124 -14.28 -0.68 4.94
C VAL A 124 -13.31 -1.30 5.93
N TRP A 125 -12.18 -0.62 6.17
CA TRP A 125 -11.10 -1.10 7.02
C TRP A 125 -11.55 -1.64 8.38
N SER A 126 -12.47 -0.94 9.06
CA SER A 126 -12.94 -1.35 10.40
C SER A 126 -13.94 -2.50 10.40
N GLY A 127 -14.60 -2.77 9.28
CA GLY A 127 -15.72 -3.72 9.20
C GLY A 127 -15.37 -5.03 8.50
N ASP A 128 -14.55 -4.94 7.46
CA ASP A 128 -14.29 -6.05 6.54
C ASP A 128 -12.87 -6.63 6.70
N VAL A 129 -12.01 -5.98 7.49
CA VAL A 129 -10.65 -6.46 7.78
C VAL A 129 -10.57 -6.90 9.24
N VAL A 130 -10.20 -8.17 9.44
CA VAL A 130 -10.01 -8.76 10.77
C VAL A 130 -8.58 -9.29 10.88
N ARG A 131 -7.88 -8.92 11.96
CA ARG A 131 -6.58 -9.49 12.29
C ARG A 131 -6.76 -10.67 13.24
N SER A 132 -6.19 -11.82 12.86
CA SER A 132 -6.09 -12.97 13.77
C SER A 132 -4.97 -12.68 14.77
N SER A 133 -5.31 -12.81 16.06
CA SER A 133 -4.37 -12.67 17.19
C SER A 133 -3.45 -13.87 17.33
#